data_AF-A0A0Q4UEP8-F1
#
_entry.id   AF-A0A0Q4UEP8-F1
#
_cell.length_a   1.000
_cell.length_b   1.000
_cell.length_c   1.000
_cell.angle_alpha   90.00
_cell.angle_beta   90.00
_cell.angle_gamma   90.00
#
_symmetry.space_group_name_H-M   'P 1'
#
loop_
_entity.id
_entity.type
_entity.pdbx_description
1 polymer ?
#
loop_
_entity_poly.entity_id
_entity_poly.type
_entity_poly.pdbx_seq_one_letter_code
_entity_poly.pdbx_strand_id
1 'polypeptide(L)'
;MSFFAVLMGDLVDSEEYEDARYLHSAFNSAVERQKALLADDMASPLTITLGDEFQGLLHSLDAAAKAARNIRFDLMLHDIDCRFVIGIVDIKTPLNSERAWNMMGPGFAAARERLGEKRSPNRYRFSIPQDALLETLLEAIGGSLSAIERKWSRVQRDVIITLSEDVSVAELAQARDVGIANIYKVRSAGEYDRYMTEWDAVHTALAELDIRYGLMGAD
;
A
#
# COMPACT_ATOMS: atom_id res chain seq x y z
N MET A 1 -13.08 -21.89 -7.42
CA MET A 1 -13.13 -20.57 -6.75
C MET A 1 -12.10 -19.71 -7.44
N SER A 2 -12.43 -18.46 -7.71
CA SER A 2 -11.50 -17.53 -8.37
C SER A 2 -11.11 -16.50 -7.33
N PHE A 3 -10.05 -16.80 -6.59
CA PHE A 3 -9.51 -15.89 -5.60
C PHE A 3 -8.68 -14.82 -6.29
N PHE A 4 -8.76 -13.60 -5.79
CA PHE A 4 -7.92 -12.49 -6.18
C PHE A 4 -7.50 -11.71 -4.94
N ALA A 5 -6.35 -11.06 -5.02
CA ALA A 5 -6.01 -10.00 -4.09
C ALA A 5 -6.84 -8.76 -4.42
N VAL A 6 -7.43 -8.13 -3.42
CA VAL A 6 -8.05 -6.82 -3.53
C VAL A 6 -7.17 -5.78 -2.88
N LEU A 7 -6.96 -4.67 -3.57
CA LEU A 7 -6.40 -3.46 -3.00
C LEU A 7 -7.46 -2.37 -3.07
N MET A 8 -7.79 -1.78 -1.92
CA MET A 8 -8.60 -0.57 -1.85
C MET A 8 -7.82 0.53 -1.14
N GLY A 9 -8.00 1.77 -1.56
CA GLY A 9 -7.43 2.93 -0.89
C GLY A 9 -8.42 4.07 -0.78
N ASP A 10 -8.27 4.88 0.26
CA ASP A 10 -9.11 6.04 0.56
C ASP A 10 -8.23 7.15 1.14
N LEU A 11 -8.36 8.37 0.63
CA LEU A 11 -7.65 9.52 1.18
C LEU A 11 -8.14 9.83 2.61
N VAL A 12 -7.24 10.28 3.45
CA VAL A 12 -7.56 10.69 4.82
C VAL A 12 -7.83 12.20 4.81
N ASP A 13 -8.94 12.61 5.41
CA ASP A 13 -9.35 14.01 5.58
C ASP A 13 -9.36 14.81 4.25
N SER A 14 -9.75 14.15 3.15
CA SER A 14 -9.80 14.71 1.78
C SER A 14 -10.67 15.96 1.65
N GLU A 15 -11.77 16.02 2.42
CA GLU A 15 -12.70 17.16 2.44
C GLU A 15 -12.10 18.42 3.07
N GLU A 16 -11.09 18.28 3.93
CA GLU A 16 -10.44 19.40 4.64
C GLU A 16 -9.25 19.98 3.87
N TYR A 17 -8.86 19.36 2.74
CA TYR A 17 -7.70 19.76 1.97
C TYR A 17 -7.96 21.05 1.16
N GLU A 18 -7.15 22.09 1.38
CA GLU A 18 -7.39 23.43 0.81
C GLU A 18 -7.37 23.45 -0.73
N ASP A 19 -6.45 22.71 -1.37
CA ASP A 19 -6.35 22.62 -2.83
C ASP A 19 -6.80 21.24 -3.34
N ALA A 20 -8.11 21.07 -3.46
CA ALA A 20 -8.72 19.83 -3.96
C ALA A 20 -8.23 19.43 -5.37
N ARG A 21 -7.82 20.39 -6.22
CA ARG A 21 -7.30 20.07 -7.57
C ARG A 21 -5.91 19.46 -7.49
N TYR A 22 -5.05 20.01 -6.64
CA TYR A 22 -3.73 19.44 -6.39
C TYR A 22 -3.84 18.05 -5.74
N LEU A 23 -4.69 17.89 -4.72
CA LEU A 23 -4.97 16.60 -4.09
C LEU A 23 -5.40 15.55 -5.11
N HIS A 24 -6.40 15.90 -5.94
CA HIS A 24 -6.88 15.02 -7.01
C HIS A 24 -5.75 14.65 -7.99
N SER A 25 -4.97 15.62 -8.45
CA SER A 25 -3.87 15.40 -9.40
C SER A 25 -2.79 14.48 -8.82
N ALA A 26 -2.37 14.71 -7.57
CA ALA A 26 -1.35 13.90 -6.89
C ALA A 26 -1.85 12.47 -6.66
N PHE A 27 -3.09 12.31 -6.19
CA PHE A 27 -3.71 11.01 -5.99
C PHE A 27 -3.84 10.19 -7.28
N ASN A 28 -4.37 10.80 -8.33
CA ASN A 28 -4.49 10.14 -9.64
C ASN A 28 -3.11 9.74 -10.18
N SER A 29 -2.11 10.60 -10.03
CA SER A 29 -0.75 10.32 -10.52
C SER A 29 -0.10 9.15 -9.79
N ALA A 30 -0.27 9.05 -8.47
CA ALA A 30 0.25 7.94 -7.67
C ALA A 30 -0.41 6.60 -8.04
N VAL A 31 -1.74 6.60 -8.21
CA VAL A 31 -2.50 5.41 -8.61
C VAL A 31 -2.15 4.97 -10.03
N GLU A 32 -2.11 5.90 -10.99
CA GLU A 32 -1.77 5.57 -12.39
C GLU A 32 -0.32 5.09 -12.55
N ARG A 33 0.62 5.61 -11.74
CA ARG A 33 2.00 5.11 -11.72
C ARG A 33 2.04 3.63 -11.33
N GLN A 34 1.39 3.24 -10.23
CA GLN A 34 1.38 1.83 -9.82
C GLN A 34 0.59 0.94 -10.78
N LYS A 35 -0.48 1.46 -11.39
CA LYS A 35 -1.21 0.76 -12.45
C LYS A 35 -0.32 0.44 -13.65
N ALA A 36 0.58 1.33 -14.03
CA ALA A 36 1.52 1.07 -15.12
C ALA A 36 2.63 0.08 -14.70
N LEU A 37 3.17 0.21 -13.47
CA LEU A 37 4.25 -0.65 -12.98
C LEU A 37 3.83 -2.10 -12.74
N LEU A 38 2.59 -2.32 -12.32
CA LEU A 38 2.05 -3.64 -11.97
C LEU A 38 1.01 -4.13 -12.98
N ALA A 39 1.08 -3.67 -14.22
CA ALA A 39 0.08 -4.00 -15.25
C ALA A 39 -0.06 -5.53 -15.45
N ASP A 40 1.05 -6.26 -15.39
CA ASP A 40 1.09 -7.72 -15.56
C ASP A 40 0.53 -8.47 -14.34
N ASP A 41 0.55 -7.84 -13.16
CA ASP A 41 -0.03 -8.38 -11.92
C ASP A 41 -1.52 -8.07 -11.75
N MET A 42 -2.12 -7.23 -12.61
CA MET A 42 -3.50 -6.77 -12.44
C MET A 42 -4.52 -7.68 -13.13
N ALA A 43 -5.37 -8.30 -12.33
CA ALA A 43 -6.60 -8.96 -12.82
C ALA A 43 -7.67 -7.94 -13.20
N SER A 44 -7.71 -6.80 -12.49
CA SER A 44 -8.54 -5.64 -12.79
C SER A 44 -7.80 -4.37 -12.38
N PRO A 45 -7.75 -3.34 -13.22
CA PRO A 45 -6.92 -2.17 -12.98
C PRO A 45 -7.36 -1.38 -11.74
N LEU A 46 -6.41 -0.71 -11.09
CA LEU A 46 -6.74 0.29 -10.08
C LEU A 46 -7.64 1.36 -10.69
N THR A 47 -8.84 1.49 -10.13
CA THR A 47 -9.91 2.34 -10.65
C THR A 47 -10.36 3.28 -9.54
N ILE A 48 -10.24 4.58 -9.78
CA ILE A 48 -10.77 5.62 -8.89
C ILE A 48 -12.30 5.64 -9.03
N THR A 49 -13.01 5.67 -7.91
CA THR A 49 -14.48 5.54 -7.87
C THR A 49 -15.18 6.81 -7.39
N LEU A 50 -14.97 7.21 -6.14
CA LEU A 50 -15.64 8.35 -5.49
C LEU A 50 -14.82 9.64 -5.51
N GLY A 51 -13.72 9.65 -6.26
CA GLY A 51 -12.79 10.78 -6.38
C GLY A 51 -11.60 10.69 -5.41
N ASP A 52 -11.85 10.23 -4.19
CA ASP A 52 -10.85 10.00 -3.13
C ASP A 52 -10.63 8.53 -2.77
N GLU A 53 -11.51 7.64 -3.28
CA GLU A 53 -11.37 6.19 -3.18
C GLU A 53 -10.87 5.57 -4.49
N PHE A 54 -10.04 4.53 -4.40
CA PHE A 54 -9.76 3.61 -5.51
C PHE A 54 -9.91 2.15 -5.06
N GLN A 55 -10.11 1.27 -6.04
CA GLN A 55 -10.04 -0.17 -5.84
C GLN A 55 -9.43 -0.86 -7.06
N GLY A 56 -8.84 -2.04 -6.87
CA GLY A 56 -8.40 -2.91 -7.96
C GLY A 56 -8.19 -4.35 -7.50
N LEU A 57 -7.97 -5.22 -8.47
CA LEU A 57 -7.71 -6.63 -8.22
C LEU A 57 -6.38 -7.04 -8.82
N LEU A 58 -5.60 -7.75 -8.02
CA LEU A 58 -4.30 -8.23 -8.38
C LEU A 58 -4.26 -9.76 -8.29
N HIS A 59 -3.34 -10.34 -9.03
CA HIS A 59 -3.02 -11.76 -8.98
C HIS A 59 -2.17 -12.13 -7.77
N SER A 60 -1.68 -11.16 -6.99
CA SER A 60 -0.85 -11.39 -5.79
C SER A 60 -1.18 -10.38 -4.68
N LEU A 61 -1.27 -10.87 -3.44
CA LEU A 61 -1.36 -10.04 -2.23
C LEU A 61 -0.06 -9.28 -1.98
N ASP A 62 1.08 -9.91 -2.25
CA ASP A 62 2.38 -9.26 -2.14
C ASP A 62 2.50 -8.06 -3.10
N ALA A 63 2.07 -8.23 -4.36
CA ALA A 63 1.96 -7.14 -5.33
C ALA A 63 1.01 -6.04 -4.85
N ALA A 64 -0.14 -6.41 -4.26
CA ALA A 64 -1.09 -5.44 -3.69
C ALA A 64 -0.48 -4.64 -2.54
N ALA A 65 0.34 -5.28 -1.69
CA ALA A 65 1.00 -4.63 -0.58
C ALA A 65 2.16 -3.71 -1.03
N LYS A 66 2.94 -4.13 -2.03
CA LYS A 66 3.94 -3.29 -2.70
C LYS A 66 3.29 -2.05 -3.31
N ALA A 67 2.17 -2.22 -4.02
CA ALA A 67 1.41 -1.11 -4.58
C ALA A 67 0.92 -0.14 -3.50
N ALA A 68 0.33 -0.65 -2.42
CA ALA A 68 -0.12 0.17 -1.29
C ALA A 68 1.03 1.00 -0.69
N ARG A 69 2.20 0.37 -0.47
CA ARG A 69 3.37 1.06 0.06
C ARG A 69 3.86 2.17 -0.88
N ASN A 70 3.98 1.86 -2.15
CA ASN A 70 4.49 2.81 -3.13
C ASN A 70 3.54 3.99 -3.38
N ILE A 71 2.22 3.74 -3.45
CA ILE A 71 1.22 4.84 -3.51
C ILE A 71 1.36 5.71 -2.27
N ARG A 72 1.52 5.10 -1.09
CA ARG A 72 1.68 5.85 0.15
C ARG A 72 2.96 6.68 0.16
N PHE A 73 4.08 6.16 -0.32
CA PHE A 73 5.31 6.92 -0.47
C PHE A 73 5.16 8.12 -1.41
N ASP A 74 4.58 7.91 -2.59
CA ASP A 74 4.28 8.99 -3.54
C ASP A 74 3.47 10.10 -2.86
N LEU A 75 2.40 9.74 -2.15
CA LEU A 75 1.53 10.71 -1.47
C LEU A 75 2.19 11.39 -0.27
N MET A 76 3.03 10.68 0.49
CA MET A 76 3.74 11.21 1.66
C MET A 76 4.75 12.32 1.29
N LEU A 77 5.28 12.30 0.06
CA LEU A 77 6.15 13.37 -0.47
C LEU A 77 5.38 14.68 -0.72
N HIS A 78 4.06 14.59 -0.85
CA HIS A 78 3.14 15.71 -1.05
C HIS A 78 2.36 16.08 0.22
N ASP A 79 2.74 15.53 1.38
CA ASP A 79 2.02 15.67 2.65
C ASP A 79 0.55 15.24 2.57
N ILE A 80 0.26 14.24 1.72
CA ILE A 80 -1.07 13.64 1.55
C ILE A 80 -1.08 12.28 2.27
N ASP A 81 -2.13 12.04 3.06
CA ASP A 81 -2.31 10.78 3.80
C ASP A 81 -3.40 9.90 3.13
N CYS A 82 -3.17 8.60 3.11
CA CYS A 82 -4.05 7.61 2.49
C CYS A 82 -4.01 6.32 3.31
N ARG A 83 -5.19 5.69 3.46
CA ARG A 83 -5.38 4.39 4.09
C ARG A 83 -5.67 3.34 3.04
N PHE A 84 -5.21 2.12 3.29
CA PHE A 84 -5.31 1.00 2.38
C PHE A 84 -5.89 -0.22 3.08
N VAL A 85 -6.60 -1.04 2.30
CA VAL A 85 -6.96 -2.40 2.66
C VAL A 85 -6.43 -3.36 1.60
N ILE A 86 -5.69 -4.36 2.05
CA ILE A 86 -5.20 -5.48 1.24
C ILE A 86 -5.96 -6.72 1.70
N GLY A 87 -6.54 -7.50 0.79
CA GLY A 87 -7.31 -8.67 1.21
C GLY A 87 -7.55 -9.69 0.13
N ILE A 88 -8.24 -10.77 0.49
CA ILE A 88 -8.62 -11.86 -0.43
C ILE A 88 -10.11 -11.75 -0.74
N VAL A 89 -10.46 -11.84 -2.02
CA VAL A 89 -11.84 -11.92 -2.50
C VAL A 89 -12.06 -13.16 -3.34
N ASP A 90 -13.24 -13.80 -3.19
CA ASP A 90 -13.67 -14.95 -4.01
C ASP A 90 -14.73 -14.48 -5.00
N ILE A 91 -14.33 -14.18 -6.23
CA ILE A 91 -15.23 -13.56 -7.20
C ILE A 91 -16.26 -14.59 -7.70
N LYS A 92 -17.54 -14.21 -7.65
CA LYS A 92 -18.71 -15.00 -8.09
C LYS A 92 -19.37 -14.49 -9.36
N THR A 93 -18.90 -13.38 -9.89
CA THR A 93 -19.34 -12.76 -11.16
C THR A 93 -18.24 -12.86 -12.21
N PRO A 94 -18.50 -12.52 -13.48
CA PRO A 94 -17.43 -12.29 -14.43
C PRO A 94 -16.42 -11.26 -13.90
N LEU A 95 -15.13 -11.52 -14.10
CA LEU A 95 -14.06 -10.56 -13.82
C LEU A 95 -14.18 -9.39 -14.80
N ASN A 96 -14.08 -8.16 -14.30
CA ASN A 96 -14.02 -6.97 -15.14
C ASN A 96 -12.56 -6.51 -15.27
N SER A 97 -11.92 -6.81 -16.41
CA SER A 97 -10.52 -6.43 -16.67
C SER A 97 -10.35 -4.98 -17.12
N GLU A 98 -11.42 -4.24 -17.37
CA GLU A 98 -11.35 -2.83 -17.81
C GLU A 98 -11.44 -1.85 -16.65
N ARG A 99 -12.24 -2.20 -15.63
CA ARG A 99 -12.53 -1.36 -14.46
C ARG A 99 -12.85 -2.23 -13.25
N ALA A 100 -12.32 -1.87 -12.10
CA ALA A 100 -12.60 -2.55 -10.84
C ALA A 100 -13.94 -2.13 -10.25
N TRP A 101 -15.04 -2.52 -10.89
CA TRP A 101 -16.40 -2.22 -10.47
C TRP A 101 -17.37 -3.34 -10.87
N ASN A 102 -18.54 -3.36 -10.24
CA ASN A 102 -19.63 -4.29 -10.55
C ASN A 102 -19.25 -5.79 -10.45
N MET A 103 -18.31 -6.12 -9.56
CA MET A 103 -17.96 -7.49 -9.20
C MET A 103 -18.54 -7.85 -7.83
N MET A 104 -18.96 -9.10 -7.66
CA MET A 104 -19.53 -9.57 -6.40
C MET A 104 -18.86 -10.85 -5.95
N GLY A 105 -18.71 -10.99 -4.64
CA GLY A 105 -18.08 -12.16 -4.03
C GLY A 105 -17.82 -11.97 -2.55
N PRO A 106 -17.66 -13.05 -1.78
CA PRO A 106 -17.12 -12.99 -0.42
C PRO A 106 -15.78 -12.25 -0.38
N GLY A 107 -15.53 -11.52 0.72
CA GLY A 107 -14.31 -10.72 0.92
C GLY A 107 -14.52 -9.23 0.66
N PHE A 108 -15.26 -8.84 -0.40
CA PHE A 108 -15.45 -7.41 -0.74
C PHE A 108 -16.08 -6.60 0.39
N ALA A 109 -17.14 -7.12 1.02
CA ALA A 109 -17.81 -6.44 2.12
C ALA A 109 -16.89 -6.24 3.33
N ALA A 110 -16.12 -7.27 3.70
CA ALA A 110 -15.18 -7.24 4.81
C ALA A 110 -14.00 -6.28 4.56
N ALA A 111 -13.52 -6.20 3.31
CA ALA A 111 -12.49 -5.25 2.91
C ALA A 111 -13.03 -3.81 2.96
N ARG A 112 -14.24 -3.58 2.43
CA ARG A 112 -14.84 -2.24 2.43
C ARG A 112 -15.22 -1.75 3.82
N GLU A 113 -15.69 -2.63 4.69
CA GLU A 113 -15.92 -2.31 6.11
C GLU A 113 -14.64 -1.83 6.78
N ARG A 114 -13.51 -2.54 6.56
CA ARG A 114 -12.21 -2.12 7.09
C ARG A 114 -11.74 -0.79 6.51
N LEU A 115 -11.96 -0.53 5.22
CA LEU A 115 -11.60 0.77 4.62
C LEU A 115 -12.40 1.91 5.27
N GLY A 116 -13.68 1.64 5.58
CA GLY A 116 -14.62 2.58 6.17
C GLY A 116 -14.39 2.91 7.65
N GLU A 117 -13.48 2.22 8.36
CA GLU A 117 -13.12 2.56 9.75
C GLU A 117 -12.19 3.79 9.80
N LYS A 118 -12.75 4.96 9.45
CA LYS A 118 -11.99 6.22 9.28
C LYS A 118 -11.20 6.66 10.51
N ARG A 119 -11.60 6.20 11.71
CA ARG A 119 -10.94 6.52 13.00
C ARG A 119 -9.69 5.68 13.29
N SER A 120 -9.45 4.61 12.53
CA SER A 120 -8.28 3.77 12.75
C SER A 120 -7.00 4.53 12.43
N PRO A 121 -5.97 4.48 13.30
CA PRO A 121 -4.65 4.95 12.95
C PRO A 121 -3.94 3.96 12.00
N ASN A 122 -4.45 2.75 11.77
CA ASN A 122 -3.81 1.86 10.82
C ASN A 122 -4.04 2.34 9.37
N ARG A 123 -2.95 2.54 8.62
CA ARG A 123 -2.94 2.91 7.20
C ARG A 123 -2.77 1.70 6.28
N TYR A 124 -2.33 0.56 6.81
CA TYR A 124 -2.21 -0.70 6.09
C TYR A 124 -3.05 -1.77 6.78
N ARG A 125 -4.27 -1.95 6.31
CA ARG A 125 -5.21 -2.91 6.87
C ARG A 125 -5.27 -4.17 6.03
N PHE A 126 -5.64 -5.28 6.68
CA PHE A 126 -5.64 -6.60 6.07
C PHE A 126 -6.99 -7.28 6.25
N SER A 127 -7.54 -7.82 5.16
CA SER A 127 -8.80 -8.58 5.16
C SER A 127 -8.56 -9.98 4.61
N ILE A 128 -8.28 -10.92 5.50
CA ILE A 128 -8.02 -12.33 5.22
C ILE A 128 -8.99 -13.18 6.06
N PRO A 129 -10.31 -13.18 5.76
CA PRO A 129 -11.33 -13.77 6.63
C PRO A 129 -11.13 -15.27 6.90
N GLN A 130 -10.43 -15.97 6.00
CA GLN A 130 -10.17 -17.40 6.09
C GLN A 130 -8.97 -17.74 6.99
N ASP A 131 -8.16 -16.75 7.42
CA ASP A 131 -7.01 -16.92 8.29
C ASP A 131 -6.96 -15.83 9.38
N ALA A 132 -7.82 -15.96 10.39
CA ALA A 132 -7.99 -14.96 11.44
C ALA A 132 -6.72 -14.71 12.27
N LEU A 133 -5.88 -15.73 12.48
CA LEU A 133 -4.61 -15.57 13.20
C LEU A 133 -3.66 -14.70 12.40
N LEU A 134 -3.46 -15.02 11.12
CA LEU A 134 -2.56 -14.25 10.27
C LEU A 134 -3.10 -12.84 10.02
N GLU A 135 -4.41 -12.68 9.85
CA GLU A 135 -5.05 -11.37 9.75
C GLU A 135 -4.76 -10.51 11.00
N THR A 136 -4.89 -11.09 12.19
CA THR A 136 -4.59 -10.38 13.46
C THR A 136 -3.14 -9.92 13.53
N LEU A 137 -2.20 -10.77 13.11
CA LEU A 137 -0.78 -10.43 13.10
C LEU A 137 -0.45 -9.35 12.07
N LEU A 138 -0.98 -9.47 10.86
CA LEU A 138 -0.82 -8.50 9.79
C LEU A 138 -1.42 -7.13 10.17
N GLU A 139 -2.59 -7.12 10.80
CA GLU A 139 -3.21 -5.88 11.32
C GLU A 139 -2.33 -5.21 12.39
N ALA A 140 -1.73 -5.98 13.29
CA ALA A 140 -0.81 -5.44 14.29
C ALA A 140 0.46 -4.83 13.63
N ILE A 141 1.03 -5.52 12.63
CA ILE A 141 2.20 -5.03 11.88
C ILE A 141 1.84 -3.77 11.08
N GLY A 142 0.69 -3.74 10.40
CA GLY A 142 0.20 -2.55 9.70
C GLY A 142 0.06 -1.34 10.62
N GLY A 143 -0.45 -1.56 11.84
CA GLY A 143 -0.48 -0.53 12.89
C GLY A 143 0.90 -0.03 13.30
N SER A 144 1.88 -0.93 13.43
CA SER A 144 3.28 -0.60 13.75
C SER A 144 3.94 0.22 12.63
N LEU A 145 3.83 -0.23 11.37
CA LEU A 145 4.31 0.48 10.18
C LEU A 145 3.74 1.90 10.13
N SER A 146 2.42 2.02 10.32
CA SER A 146 1.71 3.31 10.35
C SER A 146 2.18 4.22 11.49
N ALA A 147 2.60 3.65 12.61
CA ALA A 147 3.13 4.41 13.75
C ALA A 147 4.57 4.89 13.52
N ILE A 148 5.39 4.12 12.81
CA ILE A 148 6.74 4.51 12.39
C ILE A 148 6.67 5.68 11.41
N GLU A 149 5.91 5.52 10.31
CA GLU A 149 5.83 6.51 9.22
C GLU A 149 5.32 7.88 9.67
N ARG A 150 4.36 7.91 10.60
CA ARG A 150 3.83 9.17 11.14
C ARG A 150 4.86 10.01 11.89
N LYS A 151 5.91 9.39 12.43
CA LYS A 151 6.99 10.11 13.12
C LYS A 151 8.02 10.69 12.15
N TRP A 152 8.00 10.27 10.89
CA TRP A 152 8.96 10.76 9.91
C TRP A 152 8.75 12.24 9.60
N SER A 153 9.78 13.02 9.91
CA SER A 153 9.96 14.36 9.36
C SER A 153 10.11 14.30 7.83
N ARG A 154 9.88 15.44 7.16
CA ARG A 154 10.04 15.54 5.70
C ARG A 154 11.41 15.05 5.21
N VAL A 155 12.48 15.35 5.95
CA VAL A 155 13.84 14.88 5.62
C VAL A 155 13.97 13.36 5.77
N GLN A 156 13.35 12.78 6.81
CA GLN A 156 13.35 11.33 7.00
C GLN A 156 12.56 10.62 5.91
N ARG A 157 11.39 11.14 5.52
CA ARG A 157 10.59 10.57 4.41
C ARG A 157 11.41 10.52 3.14
N ASP A 158 11.99 11.64 2.75
CA ASP A 158 12.79 11.76 1.53
C ASP A 158 13.98 10.78 1.53
N VAL A 159 14.73 10.68 2.64
CA VAL A 159 15.84 9.71 2.74
C VAL A 159 15.36 8.26 2.74
N ILE A 160 14.33 7.93 3.52
CA ILE A 160 13.87 6.53 3.69
C ILE A 160 13.20 6.01 2.42
N ILE A 161 12.39 6.84 1.76
CA ILE A 161 11.74 6.47 0.50
C ILE A 161 12.80 6.21 -0.57
N THR A 162 13.78 7.10 -0.75
CA THR A 162 14.86 6.86 -1.73
C THR A 162 15.68 5.60 -1.42
N LEU A 163 15.99 5.32 -0.14
CA LEU A 163 16.66 4.07 0.24
C LEU A 163 15.80 2.83 0.00
N SER A 164 14.48 2.97 -0.13
CA SER A 164 13.56 1.86 -0.44
C SER A 164 13.45 1.58 -1.94
N GLU A 165 14.08 2.41 -2.79
CA GLU A 165 14.20 2.24 -4.25
C GLU A 165 15.55 1.59 -4.64
N ASP A 166 16.14 0.79 -3.74
CA ASP A 166 17.42 0.11 -3.91
C ASP A 166 18.65 1.02 -4.14
N VAL A 167 18.54 2.31 -3.79
CA VAL A 167 19.66 3.26 -3.80
C VAL A 167 20.56 3.01 -2.60
N SER A 168 21.88 2.90 -2.82
CA SER A 168 22.81 2.69 -1.71
C SER A 168 22.97 3.95 -0.86
N VAL A 169 23.35 3.77 0.41
CA VAL A 169 23.65 4.89 1.33
C VAL A 169 24.74 5.82 0.77
N ALA A 170 25.73 5.26 0.07
CA ALA A 170 26.83 6.03 -0.51
C ALA A 170 26.35 6.91 -1.68
N GLU A 171 25.53 6.36 -2.57
CA GLU A 171 24.93 7.10 -3.69
C GLU A 171 24.02 8.21 -3.19
N LEU A 172 23.18 7.93 -2.18
CA LEU A 172 22.30 8.94 -1.59
C LEU A 172 23.08 10.05 -0.88
N ALA A 173 24.15 9.70 -0.16
CA ALA A 173 25.03 10.67 0.49
C ALA A 173 25.67 11.62 -0.54
N GLN A 174 26.15 11.06 -1.66
CA GLN A 174 26.72 11.83 -2.77
C GLN A 174 25.68 12.73 -3.44
N ALA A 175 24.49 12.21 -3.76
CA ALA A 175 23.43 12.98 -4.41
C ALA A 175 22.94 14.18 -3.58
N ARG A 176 23.05 14.09 -2.25
CA ARG A 176 22.63 15.13 -1.30
C ARG A 176 23.77 16.04 -0.82
N ASP A 177 25.00 15.80 -1.24
CA ASP A 177 26.20 16.49 -0.75
C ASP A 177 26.32 16.48 0.79
N VAL A 178 26.12 15.29 1.39
CA VAL A 178 26.26 15.08 2.84
C VAL A 178 27.16 13.89 3.15
N GLY A 179 27.74 13.86 4.36
CA GLY A 179 28.50 12.71 4.81
C GLY A 179 27.63 11.46 5.01
N ILE A 180 28.17 10.27 4.69
CA ILE A 180 27.53 8.96 4.90
C ILE A 180 26.96 8.80 6.32
N ALA A 181 27.68 9.28 7.34
CA ALA A 181 27.25 9.24 8.73
C ALA A 181 25.92 10.00 8.97
N ASN A 182 25.64 11.08 8.22
CA ASN A 182 24.38 11.81 8.32
C ASN A 182 23.22 10.96 7.81
N ILE A 183 23.40 10.21 6.71
CA ILE A 183 22.36 9.31 6.19
C ILE A 183 22.04 8.21 7.20
N TYR A 184 23.05 7.57 7.79
CA TYR A 184 22.84 6.57 8.85
C TYR A 184 22.14 7.15 10.08
N LYS A 185 22.43 8.41 10.45
CA LYS A 185 21.73 9.08 11.55
C LYS A 185 20.25 9.28 11.23
N VAL A 186 19.91 9.69 10.01
CA VAL A 186 18.51 9.84 9.55
C VAL A 186 17.80 8.49 9.52
N ARG A 187 18.45 7.45 8.96
CA ARG A 187 17.98 6.06 8.91
C ARG A 187 17.63 5.53 10.30
N SER A 188 18.55 5.68 11.25
CA SER A 188 18.35 5.23 12.64
C SER A 188 17.24 6.01 13.33
N ALA A 189 17.21 7.34 13.20
CA ALA A 189 16.17 8.18 13.81
C ALA A 189 14.77 7.91 13.24
N GLY A 190 14.68 7.43 11.99
CA GLY A 190 13.42 7.04 11.35
C GLY A 190 13.06 5.57 11.54
N GLU A 191 13.77 4.81 12.38
CA GLU A 191 13.50 3.38 12.60
C GLU A 191 13.53 2.54 11.30
N TYR A 192 14.31 2.94 10.29
CA TYR A 192 14.30 2.30 8.95
C TYR A 192 14.54 0.78 8.98
N ASP A 193 15.48 0.30 9.80
CA ASP A 193 15.80 -1.14 9.86
C ASP A 193 14.61 -1.96 10.37
N ARG A 194 13.92 -1.41 11.36
CA ARG A 194 12.70 -1.99 11.90
C ARG A 194 11.58 -1.94 10.87
N TYR A 195 11.42 -0.80 10.20
CA TYR A 195 10.44 -0.63 9.13
C TYR A 195 10.62 -1.65 8.01
N MET A 196 11.86 -1.85 7.54
CA MET A 196 12.17 -2.85 6.52
C MET A 196 11.92 -4.27 7.03
N THR A 197 12.32 -4.59 8.26
CA THR A 197 12.05 -5.90 8.87
C THR A 197 10.54 -6.20 8.95
N GLU A 198 9.73 -5.20 9.31
CA GLU A 198 8.27 -5.35 9.39
C GLU A 198 7.66 -5.53 7.99
N TRP A 199 8.15 -4.82 6.97
CA TRP A 199 7.74 -5.05 5.58
C TRP A 199 8.17 -6.41 5.04
N ASP A 200 9.39 -6.85 5.30
CA ASP A 200 9.88 -8.17 4.89
C ASP A 200 9.00 -9.29 5.49
N ALA A 201 8.56 -9.12 6.74
CA ALA A 201 7.62 -10.03 7.38
C ALA A 201 6.24 -10.03 6.71
N VAL A 202 5.71 -8.85 6.34
CA VAL A 202 4.46 -8.72 5.56
C VAL A 202 4.62 -9.41 4.21
N HIS A 203 5.66 -9.10 3.43
CA HIS A 203 5.91 -9.69 2.12
C HIS A 203 6.02 -11.22 2.19
N THR A 204 6.75 -11.74 3.18
CA THR A 204 6.88 -13.19 3.40
C THR A 204 5.53 -13.84 3.70
N ALA A 205 4.74 -13.24 4.60
CA ALA A 205 3.42 -13.76 4.97
C ALA A 205 2.42 -13.74 3.81
N LEU A 206 2.43 -12.67 3.00
CA LEU A 206 1.55 -12.53 1.86
C LEU A 206 1.95 -13.45 0.70
N ALA A 207 3.25 -13.64 0.45
CA ALA A 207 3.72 -14.61 -0.54
C ALA A 207 3.33 -16.06 -0.18
N GLU A 208 3.34 -16.41 1.10
CA GLU A 208 2.84 -17.72 1.56
C GLU A 208 1.32 -17.86 1.37
N LEU A 209 0.55 -16.79 1.61
CA LEU A 209 -0.88 -16.77 1.31
C LEU A 209 -1.12 -16.88 -0.20
N ASP A 210 -0.30 -16.23 -1.02
CA ASP A 210 -0.41 -16.28 -2.47
C ASP A 210 -0.30 -17.71 -2.99
N ILE A 211 0.67 -18.48 -2.50
CA ILE A 211 0.80 -19.92 -2.78
C ILE A 211 -0.45 -20.69 -2.31
N ARG A 212 -0.91 -20.43 -1.07
CA ARG A 212 -2.03 -21.16 -0.46
C ARG A 212 -3.36 -20.97 -1.19
N TYR A 213 -3.59 -19.77 -1.73
CA TYR A 213 -4.84 -19.40 -2.41
C TYR A 213 -4.74 -19.42 -3.94
N GLY A 214 -3.57 -19.78 -4.49
CA GLY A 214 -3.34 -19.81 -5.94
C GLY A 214 -3.31 -18.43 -6.58
N LEU A 215 -2.89 -17.42 -5.83
CA LEU A 215 -2.68 -16.04 -6.28
C LEU A 215 -1.25 -15.92 -6.83
N MET A 216 -1.01 -16.50 -8.01
CA MET A 216 0.30 -16.42 -8.64
C MET A 216 0.34 -15.16 -9.53
N GLY A 217 1.04 -14.12 -9.05
CA GLY A 217 1.34 -12.89 -9.80
C GLY A 217 2.27 -13.13 -10.99
N ALA A 218 2.71 -12.05 -11.62
CA ALA A 218 3.79 -12.08 -12.60
C ALA A 218 5.14 -12.37 -11.91
N ASP A 219 6.01 -13.14 -12.59
CA ASP A 219 7.36 -13.49 -12.12
C ASP A 219 8.31 -12.28 -12.07
#